data_AF-A0A9P6L1B0-F1
#
_entry.id   AF-A0A9P6L1B0-F1
#
_cell.length_a   1.000
_cell.length_b   1.000
_cell.length_c   1.000
_cell.angle_alpha   90.00
_cell.angle_beta   90.00
_cell.angle_gamma   90.00
#
_symmetry.space_group_name_H-M   'P 1'
#
loop_
_entity.id
_entity.type
_entity.pdbx_description
1 polymer ?
#
loop_
_entity_poly.entity_id
_entity_poly.type
_entity_poly.pdbx_seq_one_letter_code
_entity_poly.pdbx_strand_id
1 'polypeptide(L)'
;MTVLVMEICVDSVESAIAAVRGGADRLELCSNLANGGGLTPSLGLFREVKNAVGPTVPIMIMIRPRTGSFLYSEAEIEVMKQDIRIFKEEGASGVVFGVLTTYGQINVETTRQLVNEALPLQVCFHRAFDMTQDPHAALQHLYSIPGITRVLTSGHGKIATSPSSLSILSDLHKESIQHYHSLTRPHPWHSRADSASSTSSTTSQLRAAPTEPITILPGSGISPNTVQILVAILLRVGLKEIHLSAGQFVESEMQYRKKTGREDSDAIGMGMGEWKVWKTDEHVVRQMRAIIDRAAAASPPGINGLPQGG
;
A
#
# COMPACT_ATOMS: atom_id res chain seq x y z
N MET A 1 15.69 17.34 3.25
CA MET A 1 14.60 17.37 2.25
C MET A 1 13.73 16.16 2.52
N THR A 2 12.40 16.32 2.57
CA THR A 2 11.49 15.19 2.72
C THR A 2 11.45 14.44 1.39
N VAL A 3 12.02 13.24 1.34
CA VAL A 3 11.91 12.39 0.14
C VAL A 3 10.54 11.74 0.17
N LEU A 4 9.68 12.09 -0.79
CA LEU A 4 8.40 11.42 -0.98
C LEU A 4 8.65 10.10 -1.72
N VAL A 5 8.27 8.99 -1.09
CA VAL A 5 8.44 7.63 -1.62
C VAL A 5 7.40 7.38 -2.71
N MET A 6 7.84 6.91 -3.86
CA MET A 6 6.99 6.53 -4.98
C MET A 6 6.94 5.01 -5.12
N GLU A 7 5.80 4.41 -4.80
CA GLU A 7 5.52 2.99 -5.00
C GLU A 7 4.81 2.76 -6.34
N ILE A 8 5.34 1.85 -7.16
CA ILE A 8 4.73 1.47 -8.44
C ILE A 8 4.22 0.02 -8.37
N CYS A 9 2.93 -0.19 -8.70
CA CYS A 9 2.43 -1.55 -8.90
C CYS A 9 2.80 -2.10 -10.27
N VAL A 10 3.33 -3.33 -10.27
CA VAL A 10 3.88 -4.00 -11.45
C VAL A 10 3.43 -5.47 -11.48
N ASP A 11 3.33 -6.05 -12.68
CA ASP A 11 2.90 -7.44 -12.89
C ASP A 11 3.81 -8.24 -13.84
N SER A 12 4.96 -7.69 -14.18
CA SER A 12 5.96 -8.34 -15.02
C SER A 12 7.37 -7.86 -14.68
N VAL A 13 8.37 -8.64 -15.10
CA VAL A 13 9.79 -8.27 -14.96
C VAL A 13 10.10 -7.00 -15.75
N GLU A 14 9.55 -6.87 -16.96
CA GLU A 14 9.72 -5.68 -17.81
C GLU A 14 9.16 -4.43 -17.13
N SER A 15 7.95 -4.52 -16.58
CA SER A 15 7.31 -3.43 -15.83
C SER A 15 8.12 -3.05 -14.59
N ALA A 16 8.68 -4.03 -13.86
CA ALA A 16 9.53 -3.77 -12.69
C ALA A 16 10.83 -3.04 -13.05
N ILE A 17 11.50 -3.44 -14.13
CA ILE A 17 12.70 -2.76 -14.64
C ILE A 17 12.37 -1.33 -15.05
N ALA A 18 11.28 -1.15 -15.82
CA ALA A 18 10.82 0.17 -16.27
C ALA A 18 10.50 1.10 -15.08
N ALA A 19 9.81 0.58 -14.06
CA ALA A 19 9.51 1.33 -12.84
C ALA A 19 10.79 1.81 -12.13
N VAL A 20 11.76 0.93 -11.91
CA VAL A 20 13.02 1.29 -11.22
C VAL A 20 13.85 2.27 -12.06
N ARG A 21 13.98 2.06 -13.37
CA ARG A 21 14.67 3.01 -14.29
C ARG A 21 13.98 4.37 -14.37
N GLY A 22 12.66 4.41 -14.17
CA GLY A 22 11.89 5.64 -14.08
C GLY A 22 12.06 6.38 -12.75
N GLY A 23 12.63 5.74 -11.72
CA GLY A 23 12.85 6.33 -10.41
C GLY A 23 11.83 5.93 -9.35
N ALA A 24 11.20 4.76 -9.48
CA ALA A 24 10.43 4.17 -8.39
C ALA A 24 11.33 3.86 -7.17
N ASP A 25 10.84 4.18 -5.98
CA ASP A 25 11.54 3.89 -4.72
C ASP A 25 11.19 2.50 -4.17
N ARG A 26 10.00 2.00 -4.54
CA ARG A 26 9.44 0.73 -4.08
C ARG A 26 8.52 0.12 -5.13
N LEU A 27 8.44 -1.21 -5.13
CA LEU A 27 7.53 -1.95 -6.00
C LEU A 27 6.43 -2.63 -5.18
N GLU A 28 5.20 -2.63 -5.69
CA GLU A 28 4.17 -3.60 -5.31
C GLU A 28 4.04 -4.63 -6.45
N LEU A 29 4.41 -5.87 -6.18
CA LEU A 29 4.32 -6.95 -7.16
C LEU A 29 2.98 -7.65 -7.06
N CYS A 30 2.28 -7.67 -8.19
CA CYS A 30 0.97 -8.27 -8.37
C CYS A 30 1.00 -9.31 -9.50
N SER A 31 0.00 -10.18 -9.57
CA SER A 31 -0.47 -10.73 -10.85
C SER A 31 -1.81 -10.12 -11.23
N ASN A 32 -2.23 -10.28 -12.48
CA ASN A 32 -3.55 -9.87 -12.97
C ASN A 32 -3.91 -8.40 -12.60
N LEU A 33 -2.95 -7.48 -12.75
CA LEU A 33 -3.09 -6.11 -12.27
C LEU A 33 -4.17 -5.35 -13.05
N ALA A 34 -4.08 -5.36 -14.38
CA ALA A 34 -4.98 -4.61 -15.26
C ALA A 34 -6.44 -5.08 -15.19
N ASN A 35 -6.69 -6.39 -15.07
CA ASN A 35 -8.03 -6.95 -15.12
C ASN A 35 -8.62 -7.23 -13.74
N GLY A 36 -7.77 -7.57 -12.76
CA GLY A 36 -8.20 -8.02 -11.43
C GLY A 36 -8.03 -6.99 -10.31
N GLY A 37 -7.30 -5.89 -10.57
CA GLY A 37 -6.87 -4.96 -9.52
C GLY A 37 -5.77 -5.52 -8.62
N GLY A 38 -5.04 -6.54 -9.10
CA GLY A 38 -3.94 -7.20 -8.38
C GLY A 38 -4.38 -8.46 -7.62
N LEU A 39 -3.66 -9.56 -7.87
CA LEU A 39 -3.73 -10.84 -7.18
C LEU A 39 -2.34 -11.26 -6.69
N THR A 40 -2.26 -12.31 -5.89
CA THR A 40 -0.97 -12.89 -5.49
C THR A 40 -0.13 -13.26 -6.72
N PRO A 41 1.13 -12.79 -6.83
CA PRO A 41 2.01 -13.16 -7.95
C PRO A 41 2.47 -14.62 -7.82
N SER A 42 2.97 -15.20 -8.91
CA SER A 42 3.67 -16.47 -8.81
C SER A 42 5.05 -16.29 -8.17
N LEU A 43 5.54 -17.34 -7.50
CA LEU A 43 6.88 -17.31 -6.92
C LEU A 43 7.98 -17.12 -7.99
N GLY A 44 7.78 -17.69 -9.18
CA GLY A 44 8.71 -17.50 -10.31
C GLY A 44 8.82 -16.03 -10.72
N LEU A 45 7.68 -15.32 -10.82
CA LEU A 45 7.69 -13.89 -11.15
C LEU A 45 8.45 -13.09 -10.09
N PHE A 46 8.23 -13.36 -8.80
CA PHE A 46 8.93 -12.67 -7.73
C PHE A 46 10.45 -12.84 -7.79
N ARG A 47 10.92 -14.08 -7.99
CA ARG A 47 12.36 -14.37 -8.09
C ARG A 47 13.01 -13.64 -9.27
N GLU A 48 12.36 -13.65 -10.43
CA GLU A 48 12.89 -12.96 -11.62
C GLU A 48 12.87 -11.43 -11.45
N VAL A 49 11.82 -10.86 -10.85
CA VAL A 49 11.78 -9.42 -10.54
C VAL A 49 12.92 -9.05 -9.59
N LYS A 50 13.08 -9.78 -8.48
CA LYS A 50 14.14 -9.56 -7.48
C LYS A 50 15.54 -9.64 -8.10
N ASN A 51 15.78 -10.61 -8.99
CA ASN A 51 17.03 -10.73 -9.73
C ASN A 51 17.26 -9.53 -10.67
N ALA A 52 16.21 -9.05 -11.33
CA ALA A 52 16.31 -7.98 -12.32
C ALA A 52 16.52 -6.59 -11.71
N VAL A 53 15.90 -6.28 -10.57
CA VAL A 53 15.96 -4.94 -9.96
C VAL A 53 17.03 -4.80 -8.88
N GLY A 54 17.57 -5.92 -8.41
CA GLY A 54 18.63 -5.95 -7.40
C GLY A 54 18.11 -5.96 -5.95
N PRO A 55 18.99 -6.26 -4.99
CA PRO A 55 18.59 -6.59 -3.61
C PRO A 55 18.16 -5.38 -2.76
N THR A 56 18.39 -4.15 -3.24
CA THR A 56 18.13 -2.92 -2.49
C THR A 56 16.75 -2.33 -2.75
N VAL A 57 16.07 -2.75 -3.83
CA VAL A 57 14.73 -2.26 -4.16
C VAL A 57 13.73 -3.00 -3.28
N PRO A 58 12.97 -2.32 -2.41
CA PRO A 58 11.98 -2.99 -1.60
C PRO A 58 10.82 -3.49 -2.47
N ILE A 59 10.41 -4.74 -2.26
CA ILE A 59 9.32 -5.37 -3.01
C ILE A 59 8.24 -5.79 -2.00
N MET A 60 7.07 -5.18 -2.16
CA MET A 60 5.84 -5.52 -1.45
C MET A 60 5.06 -6.54 -2.26
N ILE A 61 4.57 -7.61 -1.65
CA ILE A 61 3.83 -8.67 -2.36
C ILE A 61 2.35 -8.54 -2.10
N MET A 62 1.55 -8.46 -3.17
CA MET A 62 0.10 -8.62 -3.06
C MET A 62 -0.22 -10.02 -2.55
N ILE A 63 -1.05 -10.12 -1.52
CA ILE A 63 -1.59 -11.37 -0.99
C ILE A 63 -3.10 -11.30 -1.14
N ARG A 64 -3.58 -11.78 -2.30
CA ARG A 64 -4.99 -11.77 -2.67
C ARG A 64 -5.29 -12.96 -3.59
N PRO A 65 -5.98 -14.00 -3.09
CA PRO A 65 -6.06 -15.29 -3.78
C PRO A 65 -7.02 -15.28 -4.99
N ARG A 66 -7.95 -14.32 -5.05
CA ARG A 66 -8.90 -14.18 -6.17
C ARG A 66 -9.45 -12.76 -6.32
N THR A 67 -10.09 -12.50 -7.45
CA THR A 67 -10.81 -11.25 -7.72
C THR A 67 -12.12 -11.17 -6.94
N GLY A 68 -12.78 -10.02 -7.01
CA GLY A 68 -14.05 -9.75 -6.32
C GLY A 68 -13.84 -9.25 -4.89
N SER A 69 -14.80 -9.59 -4.03
CA SER A 69 -14.88 -9.09 -2.65
C SER A 69 -13.73 -9.60 -1.76
N PHE A 70 -13.56 -8.92 -0.63
CA PHE A 70 -12.54 -9.19 0.39
C PHE A 70 -13.09 -10.00 1.58
N LEU A 71 -14.23 -10.68 1.35
CA LEU A 71 -14.79 -11.66 2.25
C LEU A 71 -14.28 -13.03 1.80
N TYR A 72 -13.40 -13.62 2.58
CA TYR A 72 -12.72 -14.88 2.24
C TYR A 72 -13.26 -16.03 3.08
N SER A 73 -13.30 -17.22 2.47
CA SER A 73 -13.51 -18.47 3.20
C SER A 73 -12.26 -18.83 4.02
N GLU A 74 -12.42 -19.73 4.99
CA GLU A 74 -11.29 -20.22 5.80
C GLU A 74 -10.18 -20.84 4.94
N ALA A 75 -10.56 -21.61 3.91
CA ALA A 75 -9.61 -22.21 2.97
C ALA A 75 -8.81 -21.15 2.19
N GLU A 76 -9.45 -20.05 1.80
CA GLU A 76 -8.76 -18.93 1.13
C GLU A 76 -7.81 -18.20 2.09
N ILE A 77 -8.19 -18.05 3.36
CA ILE A 77 -7.29 -17.48 4.38
C ILE A 77 -6.06 -18.37 4.60
N GLU A 78 -6.22 -19.71 4.60
CA GLU A 78 -5.07 -20.61 4.70
C GLU A 78 -4.14 -20.51 3.49
N VAL A 79 -4.66 -20.34 2.28
CA VAL A 79 -3.84 -20.03 1.09
C VAL A 79 -3.05 -18.74 1.31
N MET A 80 -3.70 -17.67 1.77
CA MET A 80 -3.03 -16.39 2.05
C MET A 80 -1.91 -16.53 3.09
N LYS A 81 -2.12 -17.32 4.16
CA LYS A 81 -1.08 -17.58 5.18
C LYS A 81 0.13 -18.30 4.57
N GLN A 82 -0.10 -19.31 3.72
CA GLN A 82 0.98 -20.03 3.05
C GLN A 82 1.77 -19.11 2.10
N ASP A 83 1.08 -18.31 1.30
CA ASP A 83 1.72 -17.34 0.41
C ASP A 83 2.60 -16.36 1.20
N ILE A 84 2.09 -15.81 2.32
CA ILE A 84 2.87 -14.93 3.20
C ILE A 84 4.16 -15.59 3.67
N ARG A 85 4.09 -16.85 4.14
CA ARG A 85 5.27 -17.59 4.62
C ARG A 85 6.29 -17.80 3.50
N ILE A 86 5.84 -18.23 2.32
CA ILE A 86 6.69 -18.46 1.15
C ILE A 86 7.42 -17.17 0.75
N PHE A 87 6.69 -16.06 0.56
CA PHE A 87 7.32 -14.80 0.13
C PHE A 87 8.24 -14.21 1.19
N LYS A 88 7.92 -14.42 2.47
CA LYS A 88 8.79 -14.01 3.59
C LYS A 88 10.11 -14.78 3.61
N GLU A 89 10.06 -16.10 3.45
CA GLU A 89 11.27 -16.93 3.35
C GLU A 89 12.12 -16.55 2.12
N GLU A 90 11.47 -16.13 1.04
CA GLU A 90 12.14 -15.70 -0.19
C GLU A 90 12.63 -14.24 -0.14
N GLY A 91 12.42 -13.54 0.98
CA GLY A 91 12.98 -12.21 1.24
C GLY A 91 12.18 -11.05 0.67
N ALA A 92 10.84 -11.17 0.58
CA ALA A 92 9.98 -10.01 0.36
C ALA A 92 10.20 -8.95 1.45
N SER A 93 10.07 -7.67 1.10
CA SER A 93 10.20 -6.57 2.08
C SER A 93 8.91 -6.33 2.87
N GLY A 94 7.79 -6.79 2.32
CA GLY A 94 6.47 -6.60 2.91
C GLY A 94 5.38 -7.29 2.13
N VAL A 95 4.18 -7.29 2.70
CA VAL A 95 2.97 -7.88 2.12
C VAL A 95 1.82 -6.87 2.13
N VAL A 96 0.91 -7.05 1.18
CA VAL A 96 -0.23 -6.15 0.95
C VAL A 96 -1.50 -6.99 0.86
N PHE A 97 -2.46 -6.76 1.77
CA PHE A 97 -3.72 -7.51 1.79
C PHE A 97 -4.83 -6.71 2.48
N GLY A 98 -6.05 -7.25 2.51
CA GLY A 98 -7.11 -6.70 3.35
C GLY A 98 -8.30 -7.65 3.39
N VAL A 99 -8.89 -7.79 4.57
CA VAL A 99 -9.98 -8.72 4.84
C VAL A 99 -11.13 -7.96 5.48
N LEU A 100 -12.33 -8.14 4.93
CA LEU A 100 -13.54 -7.49 5.42
C LEU A 100 -14.55 -8.51 5.95
N THR A 101 -15.43 -8.02 6.82
CA THR A 101 -16.64 -8.73 7.24
C THR A 101 -17.76 -8.55 6.22
N THR A 102 -18.83 -9.33 6.36
CA THR A 102 -20.08 -9.17 5.58
C THR A 102 -20.74 -7.81 5.77
N TYR A 103 -20.39 -7.09 6.84
CA TYR A 103 -20.91 -5.76 7.16
C TYR A 103 -20.02 -4.63 6.64
N GLY A 104 -18.99 -4.91 5.82
CA GLY A 104 -18.11 -3.86 5.30
C GLY A 104 -17.25 -3.21 6.40
N GLN A 105 -16.88 -3.98 7.42
CA GLN A 105 -15.91 -3.58 8.43
C GLN A 105 -14.63 -4.40 8.25
N ILE A 106 -13.51 -3.92 8.79
CA ILE A 106 -12.28 -4.72 8.81
C ILE A 106 -12.49 -5.95 9.70
N ASN A 107 -12.17 -7.13 9.19
CA ASN A 107 -12.14 -8.33 10.02
C ASN A 107 -10.85 -8.32 10.85
N VAL A 108 -10.93 -7.74 12.05
CA VAL A 108 -9.79 -7.52 12.95
C VAL A 108 -9.06 -8.81 13.29
N GLU A 109 -9.80 -9.88 13.57
CA GLU A 109 -9.21 -11.15 14.01
C GLU A 109 -8.44 -11.82 12.86
N THR A 110 -9.07 -11.98 11.69
CA THR A 110 -8.38 -12.57 10.53
C THR A 110 -7.22 -11.69 10.05
N THR A 111 -7.38 -10.37 10.07
CA THR A 111 -6.30 -9.43 9.71
C THR A 111 -5.11 -9.59 10.66
N ARG A 112 -5.35 -9.73 11.97
CA ARG A 112 -4.30 -9.98 12.97
C ARG A 112 -3.57 -11.29 12.73
N GLN A 113 -4.29 -12.36 12.37
CA GLN A 113 -3.66 -13.64 12.04
C GLN A 113 -2.68 -13.50 10.86
N LEU A 114 -3.10 -12.83 9.78
CA LEU A 114 -2.24 -12.62 8.61
C LEU A 114 -1.04 -11.70 8.94
N VAL A 115 -1.23 -10.66 9.76
CA VAL A 115 -0.13 -9.81 10.24
C VAL A 115 0.90 -10.63 11.02
N ASN A 116 0.46 -11.51 11.91
CA ASN A 116 1.37 -12.35 12.70
C ASN A 116 2.24 -13.27 11.83
N GLU A 117 1.69 -13.81 10.74
CA GLU A 117 2.46 -14.59 9.75
C GLU A 117 3.52 -13.71 9.05
N ALA A 118 3.15 -12.47 8.72
CA ALA A 118 3.99 -11.54 7.99
C ALA A 118 5.16 -10.98 8.82
N LEU A 119 4.99 -10.77 10.13
CA LEU A 119 6.04 -10.16 10.97
C LEU A 119 7.37 -10.93 10.90
N PRO A 120 8.53 -10.26 10.69
CA PRO A 120 8.76 -8.82 10.88
C PRO A 120 8.63 -7.97 9.62
N LEU A 121 8.03 -8.48 8.54
CA LEU A 121 7.86 -7.73 7.30
C LEU A 121 6.95 -6.51 7.48
N GLN A 122 7.05 -5.55 6.56
CA GLN A 122 6.08 -4.45 6.49
C GLN A 122 4.72 -4.98 6.03
N VAL A 123 3.63 -4.47 6.63
CA VAL A 123 2.26 -4.84 6.24
C VAL A 123 1.48 -3.61 5.79
N CYS A 124 0.92 -3.66 4.59
CA CYS A 124 0.03 -2.64 4.05
C CYS A 124 -1.39 -3.19 3.94
N PHE A 125 -2.36 -2.52 4.56
CA PHE A 125 -3.77 -2.81 4.34
C PHE A 125 -4.22 -2.15 3.03
N HIS A 126 -4.60 -2.95 2.04
CA HIS A 126 -4.86 -2.45 0.68
C HIS A 126 -6.25 -1.79 0.53
N ARG A 127 -6.64 -1.50 -0.72
CA ARG A 127 -7.89 -0.82 -1.08
C ARG A 127 -9.21 -1.52 -0.70
N ALA A 128 -9.18 -2.69 -0.06
CA ALA A 128 -10.33 -3.14 0.73
C ALA A 128 -10.78 -2.08 1.75
N PHE A 129 -9.87 -1.23 2.21
CA PHE A 129 -10.18 -0.08 3.04
C PHE A 129 -11.26 0.80 2.40
N ASP A 130 -11.15 1.10 1.10
CA ASP A 130 -12.10 1.94 0.35
C ASP A 130 -13.51 1.33 0.24
N MET A 131 -13.65 0.03 0.55
CA MET A 131 -14.93 -0.69 0.54
C MET A 131 -15.55 -0.79 1.95
N THR A 132 -14.94 -0.18 2.96
CA THR A 132 -15.50 -0.14 4.32
C THR A 132 -16.65 0.87 4.42
N GLN A 133 -17.52 0.69 5.41
CA GLN A 133 -18.63 1.62 5.63
C GLN A 133 -18.18 3.00 6.09
N ASP A 134 -17.15 3.06 6.94
CA ASP A 134 -16.64 4.28 7.55
C ASP A 134 -15.09 4.21 7.61
N PRO A 135 -14.38 5.12 6.92
CA PRO A 135 -12.92 5.12 6.90
C PRO A 135 -12.29 5.38 8.27
N HIS A 136 -12.91 6.19 9.12
CA HIS A 136 -12.38 6.52 10.44
C HIS A 136 -12.51 5.31 11.36
N ALA A 137 -13.68 4.67 11.41
CA ALA A 137 -13.88 3.43 12.16
C ALA A 137 -12.94 2.31 11.66
N ALA A 138 -12.74 2.20 10.35
CA ALA A 138 -11.80 1.27 9.76
C ALA A 138 -10.35 1.54 10.21
N LEU A 139 -9.92 2.80 10.24
CA LEU A 139 -8.58 3.17 10.71
C LEU A 139 -8.39 2.85 12.19
N GLN A 140 -9.42 3.06 13.03
CA GLN A 140 -9.42 2.65 14.44
C GLN A 140 -9.25 1.13 14.63
N HIS A 141 -9.91 0.33 13.78
CA HIS A 141 -9.69 -1.13 13.78
C HIS A 141 -8.24 -1.49 13.49
N LEU A 142 -7.59 -0.82 12.54
CA LEU A 142 -6.19 -1.09 12.19
C LEU A 142 -5.21 -0.70 13.30
N TYR A 143 -5.47 0.37 14.07
CA TYR A 143 -4.66 0.69 15.25
C TYR A 143 -4.67 -0.42 16.31
N SER A 144 -5.75 -1.21 16.39
CA SER A 144 -5.85 -2.35 17.32
C SER A 144 -5.02 -3.58 16.90
N ILE A 145 -4.36 -3.51 15.74
CA ILE A 145 -3.59 -4.60 15.14
C ILE A 145 -2.12 -4.16 14.98
N PRO A 146 -1.25 -4.46 15.96
CA PRO A 146 0.17 -4.14 15.85
C PRO A 146 0.80 -4.81 14.64
N GLY A 147 1.64 -4.08 13.91
CA GLY A 147 2.33 -4.57 12.71
C GLY A 147 1.78 -4.00 11.40
N ILE A 148 0.60 -3.39 11.41
CA ILE A 148 0.14 -2.59 10.26
C ILE A 148 1.03 -1.35 10.13
N THR A 149 1.68 -1.20 8.97
CA THR A 149 2.58 -0.09 8.68
C THR A 149 1.94 0.95 7.78
N ARG A 150 1.05 0.52 6.88
CA ARG A 150 0.48 1.34 5.81
C ARG A 150 -0.99 1.02 5.52
N VAL A 151 -1.71 2.02 5.00
CA VAL A 151 -3.06 1.86 4.43
C VAL A 151 -3.09 2.47 3.03
N LEU A 152 -3.31 1.64 2.02
CA LEU A 152 -3.51 2.08 0.64
C LEU A 152 -4.99 2.41 0.42
N THR A 153 -5.28 3.67 0.08
CA THR A 153 -6.66 4.16 -0.04
C THR A 153 -6.77 5.27 -1.09
N SER A 154 -7.93 5.35 -1.73
CA SER A 154 -8.33 6.49 -2.57
C SER A 154 -9.19 7.51 -1.82
N GLY A 155 -9.18 7.48 -0.47
CA GLY A 155 -10.05 8.29 0.38
C GLY A 155 -11.52 7.97 0.17
N HIS A 156 -11.88 6.68 0.02
CA HIS A 156 -13.26 6.21 -0.27
C HIS A 156 -13.89 6.74 -1.57
N GLY A 157 -13.14 7.44 -2.43
CA GLY A 157 -13.60 7.87 -3.75
C GLY A 157 -13.10 6.96 -4.87
N LYS A 158 -13.57 7.19 -6.11
CA LYS A 158 -13.08 6.46 -7.29
C LYS A 158 -11.59 6.72 -7.55
N ILE A 159 -11.14 7.95 -7.33
CA ILE A 159 -9.75 8.42 -7.52
C ILE A 159 -9.34 9.24 -6.30
N ALA A 160 -8.06 9.17 -5.90
CA ALA A 160 -7.55 9.88 -4.71
C ALA A 160 -7.62 11.40 -4.82
N THR A 161 -7.69 11.95 -6.03
CA THR A 161 -7.60 13.40 -6.27
C THR A 161 -8.96 14.08 -6.43
N SER A 162 -10.06 13.38 -6.13
CA SER A 162 -11.38 14.03 -6.06
C SER A 162 -11.47 14.92 -4.80
N PRO A 163 -12.25 16.02 -4.80
CA PRO A 163 -12.34 16.90 -3.63
C PRO A 163 -12.75 16.17 -2.34
N SER A 164 -13.72 15.25 -2.41
CA SER A 164 -14.14 14.46 -1.25
C SER A 164 -13.05 13.49 -0.78
N SER A 165 -12.38 12.81 -1.71
CA SER A 165 -11.23 11.94 -1.40
C SER A 165 -10.11 12.70 -0.69
N LEU A 166 -9.77 13.89 -1.18
CA LEU A 166 -8.70 14.72 -0.61
C LEU A 166 -9.02 15.15 0.82
N SER A 167 -10.30 15.46 1.11
CA SER A 167 -10.74 15.76 2.48
C SER A 167 -10.51 14.56 3.40
N ILE A 168 -11.03 13.38 3.01
CA ILE A 168 -10.89 12.15 3.79
C ILE A 168 -9.42 11.79 3.99
N LEU A 169 -8.61 11.81 2.93
CA LEU A 169 -7.17 11.54 3.03
C LEU A 169 -6.48 12.49 4.00
N SER A 170 -6.78 13.79 3.93
CA SER A 170 -6.25 14.79 4.87
C SER A 170 -6.60 14.45 6.32
N ASP A 171 -7.84 14.03 6.57
CA ASP A 171 -8.30 13.72 7.91
C ASP A 171 -7.67 12.43 8.44
N LEU A 172 -7.56 11.37 7.62
CA LEU A 172 -6.87 10.14 7.99
C LEU A 172 -5.38 10.36 8.29
N HIS A 173 -4.70 11.22 7.52
CA HIS A 173 -3.30 11.60 7.80
C HIS A 173 -3.15 12.24 9.18
N LYS A 174 -4.01 13.22 9.49
CA LYS A 174 -4.01 13.88 10.80
C LYS A 174 -4.33 12.91 11.93
N GLU A 175 -5.35 12.07 11.74
CA GLU A 175 -5.78 11.09 12.73
C GLU A 175 -4.66 10.10 13.07
N SER A 176 -3.93 9.60 12.06
CA SER A 176 -2.79 8.69 12.28
C SER A 176 -1.64 9.32 13.05
N ILE A 177 -1.28 10.55 12.71
CA ILE A 177 -0.24 11.29 13.45
C ILE A 177 -0.69 11.57 14.88
N GLN A 178 -1.95 11.97 15.09
CA GLN A 178 -2.50 12.23 16.42
C GLN A 178 -2.56 10.97 17.29
N HIS A 179 -3.00 9.84 16.71
CA HIS A 179 -3.03 8.55 17.41
C HIS A 179 -1.61 8.12 17.83
N TYR A 180 -0.62 8.25 16.94
CA TYR A 180 0.76 7.98 17.30
C TYR A 180 1.27 8.86 18.46
N HIS A 181 0.96 10.16 18.45
CA HIS A 181 1.35 11.07 19.53
C HIS A 181 0.64 10.78 20.86
N SER A 182 -0.60 10.28 20.84
CA SER A 182 -1.32 9.92 22.07
C SER A 182 -0.69 8.72 22.77
N LEU A 183 -0.06 7.81 22.02
CA LEU A 183 0.66 6.64 22.55
C LEU A 183 2.09 6.95 23.03
N THR A 184 2.71 8.01 22.51
CA THR A 184 4.15 8.28 22.72
C THR A 184 4.45 9.49 23.61
N ARG A 185 3.45 10.32 23.93
CA ARG A 185 3.64 11.45 24.85
C ARG A 185 3.81 10.97 26.29
N PRO A 186 4.87 11.42 27.01
CA PRO A 186 5.00 11.11 28.43
C PRO A 186 3.86 11.74 29.21
N HIS A 187 3.19 10.96 30.06
CA HIS A 187 2.14 11.48 30.94
C HIS A 187 2.77 12.46 31.96
N PRO A 188 2.23 13.68 32.15
CA PRO A 188 2.87 14.75 32.94
C PRO A 188 3.07 14.46 34.44
N TRP A 189 2.66 13.28 34.94
CA TRP A 189 2.68 12.94 36.37
C TRP A 189 3.63 11.79 36.74
N HIS A 190 4.52 11.35 35.85
CA HIS A 190 5.51 10.32 36.17
C HIS A 190 6.94 10.85 36.20
N SER A 191 7.21 11.69 37.21
CA SER A 191 8.55 11.95 37.72
C SER A 191 8.58 11.70 39.24
N ARG A 192 8.27 10.47 39.65
CA ARG A 192 8.72 9.92 40.94
C ARG A 192 9.07 8.46 40.74
N ALA A 193 10.36 8.16 40.89
CA ALA A 193 10.85 6.80 41.01
C ALA A 193 10.42 6.27 42.37
N ASP A 194 9.37 5.44 42.40
CA ASP A 194 9.05 4.63 43.57
C ASP A 194 9.65 3.24 43.37
N SER A 195 10.75 3.00 44.08
CA SER A 195 11.34 1.69 44.30
C SER A 195 10.44 0.88 45.23
N ALA A 196 9.80 -0.18 44.73
CA ALA A 196 9.33 -1.29 45.56
C ALA A 196 9.07 -2.56 44.73
N SER A 197 9.18 -3.68 45.40
CA SER A 197 9.50 -5.02 44.92
C SER A 197 8.31 -5.91 44.52
N SER A 198 8.67 -6.92 43.73
CA SER A 198 8.22 -8.33 43.73
C SER A 198 6.84 -8.74 43.17
N THR A 199 6.95 -9.56 42.11
CA THR A 199 6.20 -10.81 41.78
C THR A 199 4.69 -10.76 41.50
N SER A 200 4.30 -10.99 40.25
CA SER A 200 3.65 -12.24 39.81
C SER A 200 3.41 -12.26 38.30
N SER A 201 3.30 -13.47 37.76
CA SER A 201 3.17 -13.87 36.37
C SER A 201 1.99 -13.23 35.61
N THR A 202 2.28 -12.64 34.46
CA THR A 202 1.54 -12.88 33.21
C THR A 202 2.49 -12.50 32.08
N THR A 203 2.74 -13.39 31.12
CA THR A 203 3.46 -13.08 29.88
C THR A 203 2.59 -12.19 28.99
N SER A 204 2.30 -10.97 29.47
CA SER A 204 2.01 -9.84 28.62
C SER A 204 3.34 -9.49 27.99
N GLN A 205 3.59 -9.99 26.78
CA GLN A 205 4.61 -9.37 25.93
C GLN A 205 4.24 -7.90 25.87
N LEU A 206 4.96 -7.06 26.62
CA LEU A 206 4.91 -5.60 26.52
C LEU A 206 5.13 -5.28 25.05
N ARG A 207 4.02 -5.02 24.35
CA ARG A 207 4.03 -4.66 22.94
C ARG A 207 4.80 -3.36 22.86
N ALA A 208 5.96 -3.38 22.19
CA ALA A 208 6.70 -2.15 21.93
C ALA A 208 5.74 -1.15 21.28
N ALA A 209 5.72 0.08 21.82
CA ALA A 209 4.94 1.16 21.23
C ALA A 209 5.31 1.29 19.74
N PRO A 210 4.36 1.64 18.85
CA PRO A 210 4.67 1.84 17.44
C PRO A 210 5.79 2.88 17.31
N THR A 211 6.75 2.62 16.42
CA THR A 211 7.87 3.53 16.20
C THR A 211 7.50 4.70 15.31
N GLU A 212 6.47 4.53 14.47
CA GLU A 212 5.92 5.54 13.56
C GLU A 212 4.38 5.44 13.48
N PRO A 213 3.68 6.52 13.07
CA PRO A 213 2.26 6.45 12.72
C PRO A 213 2.01 5.51 11.54
N ILE A 214 0.81 4.93 11.46
CA ILE A 214 0.38 4.20 10.26
C ILE A 214 0.41 5.16 9.08
N THR A 215 1.18 4.83 8.05
CA THR A 215 1.30 5.70 6.88
C THR A 215 0.06 5.56 5.99
N ILE A 216 -0.63 6.68 5.76
CA ILE A 216 -1.70 6.73 4.75
C ILE A 216 -1.03 6.89 3.39
N LEU A 217 -1.30 5.93 2.50
CA LEU A 217 -0.73 5.82 1.16
C LEU A 217 -1.84 6.09 0.13
N PRO A 218 -1.95 7.32 -0.40
CA PRO A 218 -2.91 7.61 -1.45
C PRO A 218 -2.65 6.78 -2.71
N GLY A 219 -3.70 6.21 -3.28
CA GLY A 219 -3.68 5.46 -4.53
C GLY A 219 -4.97 5.61 -5.36
N SER A 220 -4.96 5.09 -6.58
CA SER A 220 -6.01 5.26 -7.61
C SER A 220 -6.05 6.62 -8.30
N GLY A 221 -5.90 6.61 -9.63
CA GLY A 221 -5.98 7.82 -10.47
C GLY A 221 -4.82 8.80 -10.30
N ILE A 222 -3.70 8.37 -9.70
CA ILE A 222 -2.49 9.18 -9.55
C ILE A 222 -1.67 9.11 -10.85
N SER A 223 -1.39 10.29 -11.41
CA SER A 223 -0.75 10.48 -12.72
C SER A 223 -0.02 11.84 -12.73
N PRO A 224 0.81 12.13 -13.74
CA PRO A 224 1.45 13.44 -13.87
C PRO A 224 0.47 14.63 -13.83
N ASN A 225 -0.75 14.42 -14.31
CA ASN A 225 -1.79 15.45 -14.35
C ASN A 225 -2.51 15.66 -13.01
N THR A 226 -2.53 14.65 -12.14
CA THR A 226 -3.33 14.67 -10.91
C THR A 226 -2.47 14.81 -9.65
N VAL A 227 -1.21 14.36 -9.68
CA VAL A 227 -0.33 14.33 -8.51
C VAL A 227 -0.07 15.72 -7.91
N GLN A 228 -0.06 16.78 -8.73
CA GLN A 228 0.17 18.15 -8.24
C GLN A 228 -0.89 18.60 -7.22
N ILE A 229 -2.15 18.21 -7.42
CA ILE A 229 -3.25 18.52 -6.49
C ILE A 229 -3.01 17.80 -5.16
N LEU A 230 -2.64 16.51 -5.25
CA LEU A 230 -2.41 15.66 -4.11
C LEU A 230 -1.25 16.18 -3.25
N VAL A 231 -0.10 16.46 -3.86
CA VAL A 231 1.07 16.97 -3.12
C VAL A 231 0.81 18.36 -2.56
N ALA A 232 0.12 19.25 -3.30
CA ALA A 232 -0.19 20.59 -2.83
C ALA A 232 -1.05 20.60 -1.56
N ILE A 233 -1.89 19.58 -1.35
CA ILE A 233 -2.78 19.50 -0.19
C ILE A 233 -2.16 18.63 0.90
N LEU A 234 -1.76 17.41 0.56
CA LEU A 234 -1.42 16.38 1.55
C LEU A 234 0.01 16.51 2.10
N LEU A 235 0.95 17.15 1.40
CA LEU A 235 2.29 17.39 1.96
C LEU A 235 2.23 18.19 3.28
N ARG A 236 1.27 19.12 3.40
CA ARG A 236 1.10 19.94 4.61
C ARG A 236 0.60 19.17 5.83
N VAL A 237 0.04 17.98 5.61
CA VAL A 237 -0.55 17.13 6.67
C VAL A 237 0.24 15.82 6.84
N GLY A 238 1.45 15.74 6.28
CA GLY A 238 2.36 14.62 6.54
C GLY A 238 2.33 13.51 5.50
N LEU A 239 1.96 13.80 4.24
CA LEU A 239 2.17 12.86 3.14
C LEU A 239 3.66 12.47 3.02
N LYS A 240 3.92 11.16 3.07
CA LYS A 240 5.27 10.58 2.92
C LYS A 240 5.42 9.70 1.70
N GLU A 241 4.32 9.13 1.21
CA GLU A 241 4.34 8.11 0.18
C GLU A 241 3.14 8.24 -0.77
N ILE A 242 3.31 7.80 -2.02
CA ILE A 242 2.22 7.68 -3.00
C ILE A 242 2.30 6.35 -3.76
N HIS A 243 1.15 5.89 -4.25
CA HIS A 243 1.04 4.65 -5.01
C HIS A 243 0.39 4.89 -6.38
N LEU A 244 0.96 4.32 -7.45
CA LEU A 244 0.42 4.39 -8.81
C LEU A 244 0.83 3.19 -9.66
N SER A 245 0.19 3.01 -10.82
CA SER A 245 0.56 1.96 -11.79
C SER A 245 1.50 2.44 -12.88
N ALA A 246 1.35 3.71 -13.30
CA ALA A 246 1.99 4.28 -14.49
C ALA A 246 1.86 3.37 -15.74
N GLY A 247 0.80 2.57 -15.82
CA GLY A 247 0.66 1.55 -16.84
C GLY A 247 -0.20 1.98 -18.02
N GLN A 248 0.02 1.30 -19.15
CA GLN A 248 -0.71 1.45 -20.39
C GLN A 248 -0.87 0.11 -21.11
N PHE A 249 -1.85 0.01 -21.99
CA PHE A 249 -1.97 -1.12 -22.90
C PHE A 249 -1.13 -0.89 -24.15
N VAL A 250 -0.30 -1.87 -24.49
CA VAL A 250 0.49 -1.92 -25.72
C VAL A 250 -0.02 -3.06 -26.60
N GLU A 251 -0.08 -2.83 -27.90
CA GLU A 251 -0.47 -3.86 -28.87
C GLU A 251 0.58 -4.97 -28.96
N SER A 252 0.12 -6.22 -29.06
CA SER A 252 0.96 -7.39 -29.28
C SER A 252 1.59 -7.36 -30.66
N GLU A 253 2.86 -7.74 -30.71
CA GLU A 253 3.66 -7.87 -31.94
C GLU A 253 3.27 -9.10 -32.79
N MET A 254 2.32 -9.92 -32.32
CA MET A 254 1.77 -11.05 -33.07
C MET A 254 1.24 -10.60 -34.43
N GLN A 255 1.92 -11.04 -35.50
CA GLN A 255 1.57 -10.72 -36.88
C GLN A 255 0.33 -11.48 -37.35
N TYR A 256 0.15 -12.72 -36.89
CA TYR A 256 -1.05 -13.50 -37.14
C TYR A 256 -2.04 -13.35 -35.97
N ARG A 257 -3.28 -12.94 -36.27
CA ARG A 257 -4.36 -12.83 -35.29
C ARG A 257 -5.57 -13.62 -35.79
N LYS A 258 -6.02 -14.61 -35.00
CA LYS A 258 -7.21 -15.40 -35.33
C LYS A 258 -8.45 -14.52 -35.23
N LYS A 259 -9.13 -14.31 -36.36
CA LYS A 259 -10.43 -13.64 -36.38
C LYS A 259 -11.50 -14.62 -35.91
N THR A 260 -12.13 -14.34 -34.77
CA THR A 260 -13.18 -15.20 -34.19
C THR A 260 -14.60 -14.76 -34.55
N GLY A 261 -14.76 -13.78 -35.45
CA GLY A 261 -16.07 -13.27 -35.88
C GLY A 261 -16.79 -12.42 -34.83
N ARG A 262 -16.29 -12.35 -33.59
CA ARG A 262 -16.58 -11.28 -32.63
C ARG A 262 -15.51 -10.23 -32.80
N GLU A 263 -15.90 -9.04 -33.26
CA GLU A 263 -15.00 -7.89 -33.28
C GLU A 263 -14.52 -7.67 -31.83
N ASP A 264 -13.21 -7.63 -31.63
CA ASP A 264 -12.53 -7.40 -30.35
C ASP A 264 -12.51 -8.55 -29.31
N SER A 265 -12.38 -9.79 -29.82
CA SER A 265 -11.69 -10.96 -29.22
C SER A 265 -11.56 -11.06 -27.68
N ASP A 266 -12.56 -11.70 -27.08
CA ASP A 266 -12.57 -12.33 -25.75
C ASP A 266 -12.66 -13.87 -25.89
N ALA A 267 -11.85 -14.46 -26.78
CA ALA A 267 -11.97 -15.88 -27.12
C ALA A 267 -11.50 -16.82 -26.00
N ILE A 268 -10.56 -16.37 -25.17
CA ILE A 268 -9.90 -17.15 -24.11
C ILE A 268 -10.14 -16.52 -22.72
N GLY A 269 -10.71 -15.32 -22.62
CA GLY A 269 -10.90 -14.61 -21.36
C GLY A 269 -12.03 -13.58 -21.38
N MET A 270 -12.26 -12.91 -20.25
CA MET A 270 -13.25 -11.83 -20.10
C MET A 270 -12.55 -10.47 -20.10
N GLY A 271 -12.43 -9.84 -21.28
CA GLY A 271 -12.18 -8.42 -21.44
C GLY A 271 -10.75 -7.98 -21.81
N MET A 272 -10.71 -6.75 -22.34
CA MET A 272 -9.56 -5.87 -22.64
C MET A 272 -8.71 -6.20 -23.88
N GLY A 273 -9.16 -7.17 -24.68
CA GLY A 273 -8.59 -7.48 -25.99
C GLY A 273 -7.42 -8.45 -25.89
N GLU A 274 -7.62 -9.65 -26.43
CA GLU A 274 -6.68 -10.78 -26.47
C GLU A 274 -5.25 -10.41 -26.92
N TRP A 275 -5.10 -9.32 -27.67
CA TRP A 275 -3.83 -8.89 -28.26
C TRP A 275 -3.24 -7.65 -27.59
N LYS A 276 -3.75 -7.22 -26.44
CA LYS A 276 -3.19 -6.08 -25.69
C LYS A 276 -2.48 -6.57 -24.44
N VAL A 277 -1.34 -5.96 -24.14
CA VAL A 277 -0.51 -6.28 -22.98
C VAL A 277 -0.37 -5.03 -22.12
N TRP A 278 -0.69 -5.15 -20.83
CA TRP A 278 -0.47 -4.08 -19.87
C TRP A 278 1.02 -3.97 -19.52
N LYS A 279 1.59 -2.77 -19.62
CA LYS A 279 3.00 -2.50 -19.30
C LYS A 279 3.14 -1.18 -18.56
N THR A 280 4.08 -1.12 -17.61
CA THR A 280 4.49 0.15 -16.99
C THR A 280 5.25 1.02 -17.98
N ASP A 281 4.91 2.30 -18.05
CA ASP A 281 5.58 3.30 -18.88
C ASP A 281 6.70 4.00 -18.10
N GLU A 282 7.95 3.68 -18.42
CA GLU A 282 9.14 4.30 -17.82
C GLU A 282 9.13 5.84 -17.92
N HIS A 283 8.62 6.40 -19.02
CA HIS A 283 8.56 7.85 -19.21
C HIS A 283 7.56 8.49 -18.24
N VAL A 284 6.40 7.87 -18.04
CA VAL A 284 5.40 8.34 -17.06
C VAL A 284 5.97 8.28 -15.64
N VAL A 285 6.68 7.21 -15.27
CA VAL A 285 7.34 7.09 -13.96
C VAL A 285 8.39 8.20 -13.78
N ARG A 286 9.21 8.48 -14.80
CA ARG A 286 10.19 9.57 -14.76
C ARG A 286 9.55 10.94 -14.63
N GLN A 287 8.46 11.20 -15.35
CA GLN A 287 7.68 12.44 -15.22
C GLN A 287 7.13 12.59 -13.80
N MET A 288 6.58 11.52 -13.21
CA MET A 288 6.07 11.50 -11.84
C MET A 288 7.17 11.86 -10.84
N ARG A 289 8.32 11.19 -10.90
CA ARG A 289 9.49 11.47 -10.05
C ARG A 289 9.88 12.96 -10.10
N ALA A 290 10.01 13.51 -11.32
CA ALA A 290 10.36 14.91 -11.52
C ALA A 290 9.33 15.91 -10.97
N ILE A 291 8.03 15.59 -10.99
CA ILE A 291 6.99 16.44 -10.39
C ILE A 291 7.08 16.40 -8.86
N ILE A 292 7.23 15.21 -8.31
CA ILE A 292 7.29 14.99 -6.86
C ILE A 292 8.53 15.64 -6.25
N ASP A 293 9.70 15.48 -6.87
CA ASP A 293 10.95 16.09 -6.38
C ASP A 293 10.86 17.61 -6.34
N ARG A 294 10.26 18.21 -7.38
CA ARG A 294 10.02 19.66 -7.40
C ARG A 294 9.08 20.10 -6.30
N ALA A 295 7.99 19.37 -6.06
CA ALA A 295 7.04 19.67 -5.00
C ALA A 295 7.66 19.54 -3.59
N ALA A 296 8.47 18.50 -3.38
CA ALA A 296 9.19 18.27 -2.13
C ALA A 296 10.27 19.34 -1.87
N ALA A 297 10.96 19.80 -2.91
CA ALA A 297 11.95 20.88 -2.82
C ALA A 297 11.30 22.27 -2.58
N ALA A 298 10.12 22.51 -3.15
CA ALA A 298 9.38 23.76 -3.01
C ALA A 298 8.60 23.88 -1.69
N SER A 299 8.38 22.75 -1.00
CA SER A 299 7.73 22.75 0.31
C SER A 299 8.70 23.31 1.35
N PRO A 300 8.38 24.41 2.06
CA PRO A 300 9.22 24.89 3.14
C PRO A 300 9.39 23.78 4.18
N PRO A 301 10.54 23.69 4.89
CA PRO A 301 10.70 22.73 5.97
C PRO A 301 9.51 22.88 6.91
N GLY A 302 8.72 21.81 7.03
CA GLY A 302 7.47 21.82 7.76
C GLY A 302 7.67 22.38 9.17
N ILE A 303 6.65 23.11 9.62
CA ILE A 303 6.47 23.63 10.97
C ILE A 303 6.47 22.44 11.95
N ASN A 304 7.66 21.94 12.28
CA ASN A 304 7.92 21.11 13.46
C ASN A 304 8.26 22.00 14.68
N GLY A 305 7.99 23.30 14.57
CA GLY A 305 8.01 24.24 15.69
C GLY A 305 6.59 24.50 16.18
N LEU A 306 6.04 23.61 17.01
CA LEU A 306 5.14 24.10 18.05
C LEU A 306 5.93 25.13 18.86
N PRO A 307 5.35 26.30 19.21
CA PRO A 307 6.06 27.29 20.01
C PRO A 307 6.50 26.62 21.31
N GLN A 308 7.81 26.61 21.57
CA GLN A 308 8.28 26.39 22.93
C GLN A 308 7.76 27.58 23.72
N GLY A 309 6.75 27.34 24.55
CA GLY A 309 6.16 28.35 25.40
C GLY A 309 7.24 29.02 26.26
N GLY A 310 7.22 30.34 26.27
CA GLY A 310 7.77 31.13 27.38
C GLY A 310 6.86 31.08 28.60
#